data_AF-A0A7X4KW32-F1
#
_entry.id   AF-A0A7X4KW32-F1
#
_cell.length_a   1.000
_cell.length_b   1.000
_cell.length_c   1.000
_cell.angle_alpha   90.00
_cell.angle_beta   90.00
_cell.angle_gamma   90.00
#
_symmetry.space_group_name_H-M   'P 1'
#
loop_
_entity.id
_entity.type
_entity.pdbx_description
1 polymer ?
#
loop_
_entity_poly.entity_id
_entity_poly.type
_entity_poly.pdbx_seq_one_letter_code
_entity_poly.pdbx_strand_id
1 'polypeptide(L)'
;MRTLAIALVSVGVLLAAATGAAHHSFSAEFDIEKPITLEGRLTELEWVNPHGWIHMDVENPDGTVTNWAVEMGNPTALLRRGLRRGDFPPGIEFVVEGYEAKDGSPTANAITVTFPDGRDFFAGSSGTGAPVPPGQR
;
A
#
# COMPACT_ATOMS: atom_id res chain seq x y z
N MET A 1 48.03 8.92 -21.37
CA MET A 1 46.93 7.91 -21.40
C MET A 1 46.65 7.22 -20.06
N ARG A 2 47.41 7.49 -18.97
CA ARG A 2 47.18 6.84 -17.66
C ARG A 2 46.29 7.64 -16.69
N THR A 3 46.08 8.93 -16.95
CA THR A 3 45.24 9.83 -16.13
C THR A 3 43.77 9.86 -16.57
N LEU A 4 43.46 9.50 -17.81
CA LEU A 4 42.09 9.41 -18.34
C LEU A 4 41.31 8.21 -17.79
N ALA A 5 41.99 7.13 -17.43
CA ALA A 5 41.37 5.91 -16.90
C ALA A 5 40.80 6.10 -15.48
N ILE A 6 41.36 7.00 -14.68
CA ILE A 6 40.94 7.24 -13.29
C ILE A 6 39.67 8.09 -13.23
N ALA A 7 39.47 8.99 -14.21
CA ALA A 7 38.26 9.81 -14.32
C ALA A 7 37.03 9.00 -14.77
N LEU A 8 37.22 7.96 -15.59
CA LEU A 8 36.11 7.10 -16.06
C LEU A 8 35.59 6.13 -14.98
N VAL A 9 36.47 5.68 -14.08
CA VAL A 9 36.07 4.81 -12.95
C VAL A 9 35.30 5.60 -11.88
N SER A 10 35.59 6.90 -11.72
CA SER A 10 34.92 7.74 -10.70
C SER A 10 33.52 8.21 -11.11
N VAL A 11 33.19 8.25 -12.41
CA VAL A 11 31.83 8.58 -12.89
C VAL A 11 30.89 7.36 -12.82
N GLY A 12 31.41 6.14 -12.97
CA GLY A 12 30.60 4.91 -12.91
C GLY A 12 30.01 4.59 -11.52
N VAL A 13 30.65 5.04 -10.45
CA VAL A 13 30.22 4.76 -9.06
C VAL A 13 29.06 5.67 -8.61
N LEU A 14 28.88 6.84 -9.23
CA LEU A 14 27.81 7.78 -8.86
C LEU A 14 26.44 7.43 -9.48
N LEU A 15 26.40 6.60 -10.53
CA LEU A 15 25.16 6.20 -11.22
C LEU A 15 24.48 4.95 -10.62
N ALA A 16 25.12 4.26 -9.68
CA ALA A 16 24.55 3.10 -9.00
C ALA A 16 23.70 3.46 -7.76
N ALA A 17 23.56 4.74 -7.41
CA ALA A 17 22.86 5.18 -6.21
C ALA A 17 21.34 5.38 -6.38
N ALA A 18 20.77 5.10 -7.56
CA ALA A 18 19.39 5.49 -7.89
C ALA A 18 18.33 4.38 -7.79
N THR A 19 18.63 3.22 -7.19
CA THR A 19 17.61 2.18 -6.94
C THR A 19 17.42 1.93 -5.45
N GLY A 20 17.26 3.00 -4.69
CA GLY A 20 16.61 2.95 -3.39
C GLY A 20 15.33 3.74 -3.53
N ALA A 21 14.22 3.06 -3.90
CA ALA A 21 12.91 3.59 -3.56
C ALA A 21 12.96 3.79 -2.04
N ALA A 22 13.08 5.05 -1.60
CA ALA A 22 12.88 5.36 -0.21
C ALA A 22 11.49 4.81 0.13
N HIS A 23 11.42 3.82 1.03
CA HIS A 23 10.14 3.45 1.62
C HIS A 23 9.64 4.74 2.29
N HIS A 24 8.75 5.46 1.63
CA HIS A 24 8.15 6.67 2.15
C HIS A 24 7.54 6.37 3.52
N SER A 25 7.78 7.29 4.47
CA SER A 25 7.27 7.15 5.82
C SER A 25 5.75 7.24 5.77
N PHE A 26 5.07 6.37 6.50
CA PHE A 26 3.62 6.43 6.68
C PHE A 26 3.19 7.85 7.08
N SER A 27 3.88 8.46 8.05
CA SER A 27 3.56 9.79 8.55
C SER A 27 3.78 10.93 7.56
N ALA A 28 4.49 10.69 6.45
CA ALA A 28 4.63 11.67 5.38
C ALA A 28 3.35 11.75 4.53
N GLU A 29 2.70 10.61 4.30
CA GLU A 29 1.59 10.47 3.34
C GLU A 29 0.22 10.42 4.04
N PHE A 30 0.12 9.68 5.15
CA PHE A 30 -1.14 9.34 5.79
C PHE A 30 -1.30 9.97 7.17
N ASP A 31 -2.55 10.24 7.55
CA ASP A 31 -2.90 10.87 8.81
C ASP A 31 -3.45 9.86 9.81
N ILE A 32 -2.68 9.58 10.87
CA ILE A 32 -3.09 8.65 11.93
C ILE A 32 -4.34 9.12 12.68
N GLU A 33 -4.64 10.41 12.64
CA GLU A 33 -5.83 10.99 13.28
C GLU A 33 -7.07 10.93 12.37
N LYS A 34 -6.95 10.38 11.16
CA LYS A 34 -8.06 10.18 10.22
C LYS A 34 -8.26 8.69 9.90
N PRO A 35 -8.72 7.89 10.87
CA PRO A 35 -9.08 6.50 10.60
C PRO A 35 -10.29 6.46 9.67
N ILE A 36 -10.30 5.50 8.75
CA ILE A 36 -11.38 5.29 7.79
C ILE A 36 -11.72 3.80 7.68
N THR A 37 -13.00 3.52 7.43
CA THR A 37 -13.50 2.21 7.03
C THR A 37 -14.14 2.35 5.66
N LEU A 38 -13.62 1.59 4.69
CA LEU A 38 -14.11 1.54 3.32
C LEU A 38 -14.77 0.19 3.09
N GLU A 39 -16.05 0.18 2.77
CA GLU A 39 -16.77 -0.98 2.26
C GLU A 39 -17.09 -0.74 0.80
N GLY A 40 -16.63 -1.64 -0.07
CA GLY A 40 -16.74 -1.38 -1.50
C GLY A 40 -16.27 -2.53 -2.35
N ARG A 41 -16.38 -2.31 -3.66
CA ARG A 41 -16.17 -3.34 -4.68
C ARG A 41 -14.81 -3.18 -5.35
N LEU A 42 -14.07 -4.26 -5.48
CA LEU A 42 -12.80 -4.29 -6.20
C LEU A 42 -12.96 -3.84 -7.65
N THR A 43 -12.16 -2.86 -8.06
CA THR A 43 -12.03 -2.43 -9.46
C THR A 43 -10.69 -2.84 -10.05
N GLU A 44 -9.61 -2.74 -9.28
CA GLU A 44 -8.26 -3.17 -9.69
C GLU A 44 -7.43 -3.61 -8.49
N LEU A 45 -6.49 -4.54 -8.75
CA LEU A 45 -5.50 -4.99 -7.77
C LEU A 45 -4.11 -4.94 -8.39
N GLU A 46 -3.26 -4.07 -7.87
CA GLU A 46 -1.83 -4.04 -8.18
C GLU A 46 -1.08 -4.86 -7.13
N TRP A 47 -0.56 -6.01 -7.53
CA TRP A 47 0.18 -6.91 -6.64
C TRP A 47 1.68 -6.92 -6.96
N VAL A 48 2.29 -5.73 -6.93
CA VAL A 48 3.68 -5.49 -7.34
C VAL A 48 4.46 -4.86 -6.18
N ASN A 49 5.77 -5.11 -6.07
CA ASN A 49 6.60 -4.46 -5.04
C ASN A 49 6.93 -3.01 -5.47
N PRO A 50 7.10 -2.04 -4.54
CA PRO A 50 7.25 -2.22 -3.09
C PRO A 50 5.94 -2.26 -2.29
N HIS A 51 4.81 -1.81 -2.85
CA HIS A 51 3.51 -1.78 -2.19
C HIS A 51 2.45 -2.37 -3.11
N GLY A 52 1.59 -3.23 -2.56
CA GLY A 52 0.38 -3.62 -3.28
C GLY A 52 -0.67 -2.51 -3.18
N TRP A 53 -1.54 -2.38 -4.16
CA TRP A 53 -2.63 -1.41 -4.17
C TRP A 53 -3.96 -2.06 -4.50
N ILE A 54 -4.98 -1.70 -3.73
CA ILE A 54 -6.38 -2.03 -4.00
C ILE A 54 -7.03 -0.77 -4.56
N HIS A 55 -7.70 -0.88 -5.70
CA HIS A 55 -8.61 0.15 -6.16
C HIS A 55 -10.04 -0.34 -5.97
N MET A 56 -10.89 0.44 -5.32
CA MET A 56 -12.25 0.02 -4.99
C MET A 56 -13.27 1.14 -5.13
N ASP A 57 -14.44 0.80 -5.66
CA ASP A 57 -15.59 1.69 -5.70
C ASP A 57 -16.32 1.63 -4.36
N VAL A 58 -16.49 2.79 -3.73
CA VAL A 58 -17.24 2.97 -2.47
C VAL A 58 -18.44 3.85 -2.75
N GLU A 59 -19.64 3.35 -2.43
CA GLU A 59 -20.88 4.12 -2.53
C GLU A 59 -21.01 5.05 -1.32
N ASN A 60 -21.15 6.35 -1.60
CA ASN A 60 -21.32 7.37 -0.59
C ASN A 60 -22.81 7.47 -0.17
N PRO A 61 -23.11 8.03 1.02
CA PRO A 61 -24.50 8.20 1.48
C PRO A 61 -25.39 9.06 0.56
N ASP A 62 -24.80 9.89 -0.30
CA ASP A 62 -25.50 10.71 -1.28
C ASP A 62 -25.78 9.98 -2.62
N GLY A 63 -25.42 8.70 -2.72
CA GLY A 63 -25.57 7.86 -3.91
C GLY A 63 -24.50 8.09 -4.97
N THR A 64 -23.49 8.93 -4.72
CA THR A 64 -22.31 9.03 -5.58
C THR A 64 -21.34 7.89 -5.29
N VAL A 65 -20.43 7.62 -6.23
CA VAL A 65 -19.38 6.60 -6.06
C VAL A 65 -18.02 7.28 -6.08
N THR A 66 -17.21 6.98 -5.07
CA THR A 66 -15.80 7.38 -5.02
C THR A 66 -14.94 6.16 -5.28
N ASN A 67 -14.04 6.26 -6.26
CA ASN A 67 -13.01 5.25 -6.46
C ASN A 67 -11.81 5.57 -5.54
N TRP A 68 -11.50 4.65 -4.63
CA TRP A 68 -10.43 4.78 -3.66
C TRP A 68 -9.20 3.98 -4.08
N ALA A 69 -8.03 4.57 -3.97
CA ALA A 69 -6.75 3.88 -4.06
C ALA A 69 -6.22 3.58 -2.66
N VAL A 70 -6.05 2.31 -2.33
CA VAL A 70 -5.68 1.86 -0.99
C VAL A 70 -4.35 1.13 -0.99
N GLU A 71 -3.34 1.74 -0.38
CA GLU A 71 -2.00 1.19 -0.26
C GLU A 71 -1.99 0.04 0.76
N MET A 72 -1.42 -1.09 0.37
CA MET A 72 -1.08 -2.19 1.25
C MET A 72 0.43 -2.30 1.44
N GLY A 73 0.83 -3.14 2.39
CA GLY A 73 2.21 -3.55 2.56
C GLY A 73 2.78 -4.30 1.35
N ASN A 74 4.07 -4.62 1.43
CA ASN A 74 4.72 -5.29 0.32
C ASN A 74 4.10 -6.69 0.03
N PRO A 75 3.88 -7.06 -1.24
CA PRO A 75 3.30 -8.34 -1.62
C PRO A 75 3.94 -9.56 -0.97
N THR A 76 5.27 -9.54 -0.76
CA THR A 76 5.99 -10.67 -0.17
C THR A 76 5.62 -10.89 1.30
N ALA A 77 5.43 -9.81 2.06
CA ALA A 77 5.01 -9.83 3.45
C ALA A 77 3.54 -10.22 3.56
N LEU A 78 2.69 -9.70 2.68
CA LEU A 78 1.27 -10.08 2.61
C LEU A 78 1.12 -11.59 2.37
N LEU A 79 1.90 -12.16 1.44
CA LEU A 79 1.93 -13.61 1.21
C LEU A 79 2.35 -14.39 2.46
N ARG A 80 3.36 -13.93 3.19
CA ARG A 80 3.77 -14.57 4.47
C ARG A 80 2.69 -14.47 5.56
N ARG A 81 1.83 -13.45 5.50
CA ARG A 81 0.68 -13.27 6.40
C ARG A 81 -0.56 -14.07 5.98
N GLY A 82 -0.49 -14.80 4.86
CA GLY A 82 -1.59 -15.64 4.40
C GLY A 82 -2.49 -14.97 3.36
N LEU A 83 -2.40 -13.66 3.14
CA LEU A 83 -3.14 -12.96 2.10
C LEU A 83 -2.63 -13.37 0.72
N ARG A 84 -3.52 -13.66 -0.22
CA ARG A 84 -3.21 -14.09 -1.59
C ARG A 84 -3.85 -13.13 -2.58
N ARG A 85 -3.22 -12.96 -3.74
CA ARG A 85 -3.87 -12.30 -4.89
C ARG A 85 -5.22 -12.92 -5.25
N GLY A 86 -5.35 -14.24 -5.10
CA GLY A 86 -6.58 -14.97 -5.38
C GLY A 86 -7.74 -14.72 -4.41
N ASP A 87 -7.49 -14.09 -3.25
CA ASP A 87 -8.54 -13.66 -2.33
C ASP A 87 -9.34 -12.47 -2.86
N PHE A 88 -8.83 -11.81 -3.92
CA PHE A 88 -9.42 -10.66 -4.58
C PHE A 88 -9.94 -11.02 -5.99
N PRO A 89 -10.96 -11.88 -6.13
CA PRO A 89 -11.56 -12.09 -7.44
C PRO A 89 -12.22 -10.80 -7.94
N PRO A 90 -12.30 -10.58 -9.27
CA PRO A 90 -12.91 -9.37 -9.83
C PRO A 90 -14.33 -9.15 -9.30
N GLY A 91 -14.62 -7.91 -8.88
CA GLY A 91 -15.94 -7.51 -8.39
C GLY A 91 -16.29 -7.99 -6.97
N ILE A 92 -15.36 -8.57 -6.22
CA ILE A 92 -15.59 -8.87 -4.80
C ILE A 92 -15.83 -7.59 -4.01
N GLU A 93 -16.74 -7.68 -3.04
CA GLU A 93 -16.95 -6.66 -2.02
C GLU A 93 -16.29 -7.10 -0.72
N PHE A 94 -15.63 -6.17 -0.05
CA PHE A 94 -14.89 -6.42 1.20
C PHE A 94 -14.70 -5.10 1.95
N VAL A 95 -14.24 -5.21 3.19
CA VAL A 95 -14.02 -4.06 4.07
C VAL A 95 -12.53 -3.82 4.22
N VAL A 96 -12.12 -2.57 4.13
CA VAL A 96 -10.77 -2.10 4.47
C VAL A 96 -10.84 -1.10 5.60
N GLU A 97 -10.09 -1.36 6.67
CA GLU A 97 -9.84 -0.38 7.73
C GLU A 97 -8.46 0.23 7.53
N GLY A 98 -8.33 1.53 7.74
CA GLY A 98 -7.11 2.23 7.36
C GLY A 98 -7.04 3.68 7.83
N TYR A 99 -6.17 4.45 7.18
CA TYR A 99 -5.96 5.87 7.42
C TYR A 99 -5.97 6.65 6.11
N GLU A 100 -6.66 7.79 6.07
CA GLU A 100 -6.71 8.66 4.89
C GLU A 100 -5.35 9.34 4.60
N ALA A 101 -5.13 9.65 3.32
CA ALA A 101 -4.04 10.51 2.90
C ALA A 101 -4.22 11.95 3.43
N LYS A 102 -3.09 12.60 3.69
CA LYS A 102 -3.06 13.97 4.24
C LYS A 102 -3.53 15.01 3.23
N ASP A 103 -3.34 14.75 1.94
CA ASP A 103 -3.63 15.68 0.86
C ASP A 103 -5.12 15.78 0.50
N GLY A 104 -5.96 14.92 1.11
CA GLY A 104 -7.40 14.89 0.88
C GLY A 104 -7.82 14.19 -0.42
N SER A 105 -6.90 13.52 -1.10
CA SER A 105 -7.24 12.61 -2.19
C SER A 105 -8.01 11.39 -1.64
N PRO A 106 -8.80 10.67 -2.47
CA PRO A 106 -9.41 9.39 -2.11
C PRO A 106 -8.35 8.27 -2.08
N THR A 107 -7.33 8.48 -1.25
CA THR A 107 -6.21 7.58 -1.05
C THR A 107 -6.15 7.21 0.42
N ALA A 108 -5.89 5.94 0.71
CA ALA A 108 -5.77 5.47 2.08
C ALA A 108 -4.64 4.44 2.23
N ASN A 109 -4.16 4.26 3.45
CA ASN A 109 -3.32 3.14 3.82
C ASN A 109 -4.18 2.07 4.50
N ALA A 110 -4.12 0.83 4.01
CA ALA A 110 -4.79 -0.30 4.62
C ALA A 110 -4.09 -0.70 5.92
N ILE A 111 -4.87 -1.12 6.89
CA ILE A 111 -4.44 -1.77 8.12
C ILE A 111 -5.00 -3.19 8.14
N THR A 112 -6.32 -3.33 8.01
CA THR A 112 -7.02 -4.61 7.98
C THR A 112 -7.81 -4.73 6.68
N VAL A 113 -7.79 -5.91 6.06
CA VAL A 113 -8.73 -6.30 4.99
C VAL A 113 -9.59 -7.44 5.52
N THR A 114 -10.91 -7.29 5.47
CA THR A 114 -11.88 -8.28 5.94
C THR A 114 -12.77 -8.72 4.79
N PHE A 115 -12.77 -10.03 4.52
CA PHE A 115 -13.53 -10.64 3.43
C PHE A 115 -14.93 -11.10 3.88
N PRO A 116 -15.87 -11.31 2.94
CA PRO A 116 -17.23 -11.77 3.25
C PRO A 116 -17.31 -13.12 3.97
N ASP A 117 -16.27 -13.96 3.82
CA ASP A 117 -16.17 -15.26 4.50
C ASP A 117 -15.68 -15.15 5.96
N GLY A 118 -15.48 -13.92 6.44
CA GLY A 118 -15.07 -13.60 7.81
C GLY A 118 -13.56 -13.67 8.05
N ARG A 119 -12.75 -13.99 7.05
CA ARG A 119 -11.29 -13.91 7.17
C ARG A 119 -10.84 -12.45 7.17
N ASP A 120 -9.95 -12.13 8.08
CA ASP A 120 -9.26 -10.85 8.16
C ASP A 120 -7.75 -11.00 8.03
N PHE A 121 -7.10 -9.98 7.48
CA PHE A 121 -5.65 -9.96 7.31
C PHE A 121 -5.08 -8.59 7.65
N PHE A 122 -3.95 -8.58 8.37
CA PHE A 122 -3.13 -7.39 8.49
C PHE A 122 -2.49 -7.04 7.14
N ALA A 123 -3.09 -6.07 6.45
CA ALA A 123 -2.69 -5.61 5.12
C ALA A 123 -1.70 -4.44 5.15
N GLY A 124 -1.43 -3.85 6.32
CA GLY A 124 -0.60 -2.66 6.43
C GLY A 124 0.89 -2.84 6.13
N SER A 125 1.50 -1.71 5.79
CA SER A 125 2.93 -1.57 5.49
C SER A 125 3.78 -1.79 6.74
N SER A 126 4.70 -2.75 6.70
CA SER A 126 5.64 -3.00 7.80
C SER A 126 6.88 -2.13 7.68
N GLY A 127 7.34 -1.55 8.79
CA GLY A 127 8.60 -0.80 8.84
C GLY A 127 8.52 0.63 8.27
N THR A 128 7.33 1.10 7.90
CA THR A 128 7.07 2.48 7.43
C THR A 128 6.61 3.43 8.54
N GLY A 129 6.43 2.90 9.77
CA GLY A 129 5.81 3.64 10.87
C GLY A 129 4.28 3.58 10.87
N ALA A 130 3.66 2.83 9.95
CA ALA A 130 2.23 2.57 9.97
C ALA A 130 1.84 1.82 11.25
N PRO A 131 0.66 2.12 11.84
CA PRO A 131 0.15 1.38 12.98
C PRO A 131 0.00 -0.13 12.69
N VAL A 132 0.16 -0.95 13.73
CA VAL A 132 -0.10 -2.39 13.66
C VAL A 132 -1.29 -2.70 14.57
N PRO A 133 -2.29 -3.46 14.09
CA PRO A 133 -3.42 -3.88 14.92
C PRO A 133 -2.97 -4.57 16.21
N PRO A 134 -3.73 -4.43 17.31
CA PRO A 134 -3.52 -5.23 18.51
C PRO A 134 -3.54 -6.73 18.19
N GLY A 135 -2.58 -7.50 18.72
CA GLY A 135 -2.51 -8.96 18.53
C GLY A 135 -1.76 -9.44 17.27
N GLN A 136 -1.25 -8.54 16.44
CA GLN A 136 -0.46 -8.86 15.23
C GLN A 136 1.01 -8.39 15.34
N ARG A 137 1.50 -8.19 16.57
CA ARG A 137 2.89 -7.77 16.89
C ARG A 137 3.81 -8.94 17.18
#